data_AF-A0A958FZS4-F1
#
_entry.id   AF-A0A958FZS4-F1
#
_cell.length_a   1.000
_cell.length_b   1.000
_cell.length_c   1.000
_cell.angle_alpha   90.00
_cell.angle_beta   90.00
_cell.angle_gamma   90.00
#
_symmetry.space_group_name_H-M   'P 1'
#
loop_
_entity.id
_entity.type
_entity.pdbx_description
1 polymer ?
#
loop_
_entity_poly.entity_id
_entity_poly.type
_entity_poly.pdbx_seq_one_letter_code
_entity_poly.pdbx_strand_id
1 'polypeptide(L)'
;MELNKLIEMAEEALADNADLDRQIAQLEGYSAAFVEWFETRSDSLASELSQPELERLARLAELHDAVLQRAQGLKVESSNSIRKFKAHAKGLMKYVDAFPHRISTRRTRKG
;
A
#
# COMPACT_ATOMS: atom_id res chain seq x y z
N MET A 1 11.47 15.00 16.35
CA MET A 1 11.98 14.91 14.95
C MET A 1 12.08 16.29 14.30
N GLU A 2 13.02 16.53 13.38
CA GLU A 2 13.14 17.81 12.66
C GLU A 2 12.33 17.83 11.34
N LEU A 3 11.80 19.00 10.97
CA LEU A 3 10.96 19.18 9.76
C LEU A 3 11.70 18.80 8.46
N ASN A 4 12.97 19.19 8.32
CA ASN A 4 13.76 18.90 7.12
C ASN A 4 13.97 17.40 6.92
N LYS A 5 14.26 16.67 8.01
CA LYS A 5 14.39 15.22 7.97
C LYS A 5 13.09 14.53 7.53
N LEU A 6 11.94 15.12 7.89
CA LEU A 6 10.64 14.61 7.53
C LEU A 6 10.32 14.82 6.04
N ILE A 7 10.76 15.95 5.49
CA ILE A 7 10.72 16.25 4.06
C ILE A 7 11.61 15.26 3.29
N GLU A 8 12.85 15.03 3.73
CA GLU A 8 13.77 14.07 3.12
C GLU A 8 13.17 12.64 3.09
N MET A 9 12.58 12.21 4.20
CA MET A 9 11.91 10.91 4.26
C MET A 9 10.70 10.80 3.33
N ALA A 10 9.94 11.89 3.16
CA ALA A 10 8.83 11.93 2.20
C ALA A 10 9.32 11.80 0.76
N GLU A 11 10.40 12.51 0.42
CA GLU A 11 11.03 12.44 -0.90
C GLU A 11 11.59 11.06 -1.19
N GLU A 12 12.24 10.42 -0.21
CA GLU A 12 12.72 9.05 -0.33
C GLU A 12 11.58 8.03 -0.52
N ALA A 13 10.45 8.22 0.17
CA ALA A 13 9.28 7.35 0.04
C ALA A 13 8.57 7.50 -1.32
N LEU A 14 8.67 8.69 -1.93
CA LEU A 14 8.14 9.00 -3.26
C LEU A 14 9.10 8.63 -4.39
N ALA A 15 10.37 8.38 -4.10
CA ALA A 15 11.33 7.97 -5.10
C ALA A 15 10.88 6.66 -5.78
N ASP A 16 11.06 6.60 -7.10
CA ASP A 16 10.73 5.42 -7.89
C ASP A 16 11.72 4.29 -7.56
N ASN A 17 11.31 3.42 -6.64
CA ASN A 17 12.06 2.24 -6.23
C ASN A 17 11.51 1.01 -6.96
N ALA A 18 12.38 0.25 -7.62
CA ALA A 18 12.00 -1.01 -8.27
C ALA A 18 11.64 -2.11 -7.24
N ASP A 19 12.07 -1.94 -5.99
CA ASP A 19 11.81 -2.85 -4.88
C ASP A 19 10.58 -2.37 -4.09
N LEU A 20 9.48 -3.11 -4.22
CA LEU A 20 8.21 -2.82 -3.58
C LEU A 20 8.27 -2.96 -2.05
N ASP A 21 9.00 -3.95 -1.53
CA ASP A 21 9.08 -4.18 -0.09
C ASP A 21 9.83 -3.04 0.58
N ARG A 22 10.90 -2.57 -0.06
CA ARG A 22 11.62 -1.38 0.36
C ARG A 22 10.73 -0.13 0.31
N GLN A 23 9.95 0.04 -0.75
CA GLN A 23 9.03 1.18 -0.87
C GLN A 23 7.96 1.18 0.23
N ILE A 24 7.39 0.02 0.57
CA ILE A 24 6.45 -0.12 1.68
C ILE A 24 7.11 0.25 3.01
N ALA A 25 8.31 -0.27 3.28
CA ALA A 25 9.05 0.05 4.50
C ALA A 25 9.35 1.56 4.64
N GLN A 26 9.67 2.24 3.53
CA GLN A 26 9.88 3.69 3.53
C GLN A 26 8.59 4.47 3.81
N LEU A 27 7.46 4.06 3.24
CA LEU A 27 6.16 4.67 3.51
C LEU A 27 5.75 4.49 4.98
N GLU A 28 5.95 3.30 5.54
CA GLU A 28 5.68 3.00 6.96
C GLU A 28 6.58 3.83 7.88
N GLY A 29 7.88 3.90 7.56
CA GLY A 29 8.85 4.71 8.30
C GLY A 29 8.51 6.20 8.29
N TYR A 30 8.15 6.74 7.13
CA TYR A 30 7.65 8.11 7.01
C TYR A 30 6.36 8.33 7.80
N SER A 31 5.40 7.42 7.72
CA SER A 31 4.12 7.56 8.44
C SER A 31 4.32 7.60 9.95
N ALA A 32 5.17 6.73 10.50
CA ALA A 32 5.47 6.73 11.93
C ALA A 32 6.16 8.04 12.36
N ALA A 33 7.13 8.48 11.56
CA ALA A 33 7.84 9.74 11.75
C ALA A 33 6.91 10.97 11.71
N PHE A 34 5.97 11.00 10.76
CA PHE A 34 5.00 12.08 10.62
C PHE A 34 4.06 12.16 11.83
N VAL A 35 3.55 11.01 12.31
CA VAL A 35 2.69 10.96 13.50
C VAL A 35 3.44 11.47 14.73
N GLU A 36 4.66 10.99 14.97
CA GLU A 36 5.49 11.45 16.10
C GLU A 36 5.74 12.96 16.02
N TRP A 37 6.07 13.48 14.84
CA TRP A 37 6.28 14.91 14.63
C TRP A 37 5.01 15.72 14.86
N PHE A 38 3.86 15.25 14.37
CA PHE A 38 2.59 15.93 14.50
C PHE A 38 2.14 15.99 15.96
N GLU A 39 2.22 14.87 16.69
CA GLU A 39 1.88 14.80 18.11
C GLU A 39 2.78 15.71 18.95
N THR A 40 4.08 15.74 18.66
CA THR A 40 5.04 16.55 19.43
C THR A 40 5.03 18.03 19.10
N ARG A 41 4.60 18.44 17.89
CA ARG A 41 4.64 19.85 17.45
C ARG A 41 3.28 20.51 17.23
N SER A 42 2.18 19.78 17.26
CA SER A 42 0.83 20.33 17.04
C SER A 42 0.54 21.58 17.88
N ASP A 43 0.91 21.58 19.16
CA ASP A 43 0.72 22.73 20.07
C ASP A 43 1.64 23.92 19.77
N SER A 44 2.82 23.67 19.19
CA SER A 44 3.82 24.69 18.85
C SER A 44 3.62 25.35 17.48
N LEU A 45 2.75 24.77 16.64
CA LEU A 45 2.38 25.35 15.34
C LEU A 45 1.40 26.54 15.49
N ALA A 46 0.81 26.72 16.67
CA ALA A 46 -0.12 27.82 16.98
C ALA A 46 0.57 29.16 17.25
N SER A 47 1.89 29.16 17.54
CA SER A 47 2.69 30.38 17.68
C SER A 47 3.07 30.98 16.33
N GLU A 48 3.39 32.28 16.30
CA GLU A 48 3.83 32.99 15.09
C GLU A 48 5.03 32.28 14.43
N LEU A 49 4.73 31.53 13.36
CA LEU A 49 5.74 30.87 12.54
C LEU A 49 6.43 31.88 11.64
N SER A 50 7.74 31.71 11.47
CA SER A 50 8.46 32.52 10.51
C SER A 50 8.03 32.16 9.08
N GLN A 51 8.07 33.13 8.16
CA GLN A 51 7.75 32.92 6.75
C GLN A 51 8.48 31.71 6.10
N PRO A 52 9.80 31.48 6.32
CA PRO A 52 10.46 30.29 5.78
C PRO A 52 9.99 28.96 6.40
N GLU A 53 9.47 28.97 7.62
CA GLU A 53 8.89 27.77 8.23
C GLU A 53 7.52 27.44 7.63
N LEU A 54 6.71 28.46 7.34
CA LEU A 54 5.44 28.28 6.63
C LEU A 54 5.64 27.69 5.24
N GLU A 55 6.64 28.15 4.48
CA GLU A 55 6.97 27.58 3.17
C GLU A 55 7.38 26.11 3.26
N ARG A 56 8.17 25.74 4.28
CA ARG A 56 8.56 24.33 4.50
C ARG A 56 7.38 23.46 4.92
N LEU A 57 6.46 23.98 5.72
CA LEU A 57 5.24 23.28 6.11
C LEU A 57 4.30 23.08 4.91
N ALA A 58 4.16 24.09 4.05
CA ALA A 58 3.40 23.97 2.82
C ALA A 58 3.99 22.87 1.92
N ARG A 59 5.32 22.86 1.74
CA ARG A 59 6.01 21.80 1.01
C ARG A 59 5.81 20.41 1.65
N LEU A 60 5.87 20.32 2.97
CA LEU A 60 5.61 19.05 3.66
C LEU A 60 4.18 18.58 3.42
N ALA A 61 3.19 19.48 3.43
CA ALA A 61 1.80 19.15 3.17
C ALA A 61 1.61 18.60 1.74
N GLU A 62 2.21 19.24 0.74
CA GLU A 62 2.20 18.77 -0.65
C GLU A 62 2.83 17.36 -0.79
N LEU A 63 3.98 17.15 -0.14
CA LEU A 63 4.64 15.85 -0.14
C LEU A 63 3.82 14.79 0.59
N HIS A 64 3.17 15.15 1.70
CA HIS A 64 2.31 14.25 2.45
C HIS A 64 1.13 13.77 1.59
N ASP A 65 0.48 14.67 0.87
CA ASP A 65 -0.61 14.33 -0.05
C ASP A 65 -0.13 13.38 -1.16
N ALA A 66 1.04 13.63 -1.73
CA ALA A 66 1.64 12.74 -2.73
C ALA A 66 1.93 11.34 -2.14
N VAL A 67 2.45 11.28 -0.91
CA VAL A 67 2.71 10.01 -0.20
C VAL A 67 1.41 9.24 0.03
N LEU A 68 0.33 9.92 0.45
CA LEU A 68 -0.98 9.31 0.64
C LEU A 68 -1.54 8.75 -0.68
N GLN A 69 -1.44 9.51 -1.77
CA GLN A 69 -1.87 9.05 -3.09
C GLN A 69 -1.09 7.81 -3.53
N ARG A 70 0.23 7.78 -3.30
CA ARG A 70 1.07 6.62 -3.61
C ARG A 70 0.66 5.39 -2.81
N ALA A 71 0.48 5.53 -1.49
CA ALA A 71 0.03 4.44 -0.63
C ALA A 71 -1.36 3.91 -1.04
N GLN A 72 -2.27 4.81 -1.42
CA GLN A 72 -3.59 4.43 -1.91
C GLN A 72 -3.51 3.69 -3.25
N GLY A 73 -2.62 4.11 -4.14
CA GLY A 73 -2.33 3.41 -5.39
C GLY A 73 -1.87 1.97 -5.15
N LEU A 74 -0.88 1.77 -4.26
CA LEU A 74 -0.39 0.44 -3.89
C LEU A 74 -1.48 -0.46 -3.29
N LYS A 75 -2.38 0.10 -2.47
CA LYS A 75 -3.53 -0.62 -1.92
C LYS A 75 -4.48 -1.12 -3.02
N VAL A 76 -4.75 -0.29 -4.02
CA VAL A 76 -5.60 -0.64 -5.16
C VAL A 76 -4.94 -1.71 -6.03
N GLU A 77 -3.64 -1.56 -6.31
CA GLU A 77 -2.87 -2.55 -7.07
C GLU A 77 -2.82 -3.91 -6.38
N SER A 78 -2.52 -3.94 -5.09
CA SER A 78 -2.52 -5.17 -4.28
C SER A 78 -3.90 -5.84 -4.29
N SER A 79 -4.97 -5.07 -4.11
CA SER A 79 -6.35 -5.58 -4.15
C SER A 79 -6.69 -6.19 -5.52
N ASN A 80 -6.25 -5.55 -6.61
CA ASN A 80 -6.44 -6.05 -7.97
C ASN A 80 -5.63 -7.32 -8.22
N SER A 81 -4.38 -7.39 -7.76
CA SER A 81 -3.52 -8.58 -7.85
C SER A 81 -4.12 -9.76 -7.11
N ILE A 82 -4.62 -9.56 -5.89
CA ILE A 82 -5.33 -10.60 -5.12
C ILE A 82 -6.56 -11.09 -5.87
N ARG A 83 -7.35 -10.19 -6.47
CA ARG A 83 -8.54 -10.56 -7.25
C ARG A 83 -8.16 -11.40 -8.48
N LYS A 84 -7.12 -11.01 -9.22
CA LYS A 84 -6.59 -11.77 -10.36
C LYS A 84 -6.11 -13.15 -9.93
N PHE A 85 -5.37 -13.23 -8.82
CA PHE A 85 -4.88 -14.49 -8.27
C PHE A 85 -6.04 -15.42 -7.88
N LYS A 86 -7.08 -14.91 -7.19
CA LYS A 86 -8.28 -15.69 -6.86
C LYS A 86 -9.01 -16.20 -8.10
N ALA A 87 -9.14 -15.38 -9.14
CA ALA A 87 -9.74 -15.80 -10.40
C ALA A 87 -8.93 -16.91 -11.07
N HIS A 88 -7.60 -16.79 -11.07
CA HIS A 88 -6.69 -17.80 -11.62
C HIS A 88 -6.74 -19.12 -10.83
N ALA A 89 -6.70 -19.05 -9.49
CA ALA A 89 -6.82 -20.21 -8.62
C ALA A 89 -8.15 -20.96 -8.82
N LYS A 90 -9.25 -20.22 -8.97
CA LYS A 90 -10.57 -20.80 -9.30
C LYS A 90 -10.56 -21.48 -10.67
N GLY A 91 -9.86 -20.91 -11.65
CA GLY A 91 -9.65 -21.52 -12.96
C GLY A 91 -8.91 -22.87 -12.84
N LEU A 92 -7.78 -22.88 -12.13
CA LEU A 92 -7.00 -24.10 -11.88
C LEU A 92 -7.82 -25.18 -11.17
N MET A 93 -8.55 -24.81 -10.12
CA MET A 93 -9.43 -25.76 -9.40
C MET A 93 -10.47 -26.39 -10.32
N LYS A 94 -11.08 -25.63 -11.24
CA LYS A 94 -12.02 -26.19 -12.22
C LYS A 94 -11.35 -27.22 -13.15
N TYR A 95 -10.09 -27.01 -13.52
CA TYR A 95 -9.35 -27.99 -14.34
C TYR A 95 -8.99 -29.24 -13.54
N VAL A 96 -8.65 -29.10 -12.26
CA VAL A 96 -8.36 -30.24 -11.36
C VAL A 96 -9.64 -31.01 -11.00
N ASP A 97 -10.78 -30.35 -10.81
CA ASP A 97 -12.07 -31.02 -10.60
C ASP A 97 -12.64 -31.65 -11.88
N ALA A 98 -12.11 -31.30 -13.06
CA ALA A 98 -12.52 -31.86 -14.35
C ALA A 98 -11.78 -33.16 -14.72
N PHE A 99 -11.12 -33.84 -13.79
CA PHE A 99 -10.73 -35.24 -14.02
C PHE A 99 -12.01 -36.07 -14.25
N PRO A 100 -12.06 -36.95 -15.26
CA PRO A 100 -13.27 -37.72 -15.55
C PRO A 100 -13.59 -38.60 -14.34
N HIS A 101 -14.64 -38.25 -13.61
CA HIS A 101 -15.23 -39.17 -12.63
C HIS A 101 -15.57 -40.45 -13.37
N ARG A 102 -14.97 -41.57 -12.95
CA ARG A 102 -15.27 -42.91 -13.49
C ARG A 102 -16.79 -43.09 -13.50
N ILE A 103 -17.40 -42.98 -14.68
CA ILE A 103 -18.80 -43.34 -14.88
C ILE A 103 -18.84 -44.86 -14.73
N SER A 104 -19.16 -45.33 -13.53
CA SER A 104 -19.44 -46.74 -13.28
C SER A 104 -20.74 -47.10 -13.98
N THR A 105 -20.65 -47.46 -15.25
CA THR A 105 -21.75 -48.06 -16.00
C THR A 105 -21.94 -49.51 -15.57
N ARG A 106 -22.36 -49.75 -14.31
CA ARG A 106 -22.97 -51.04 -13.96
C ARG A 106 -24.44 -50.97 -14.32
N ARG A 107 -24.74 -51.41 -15.55
CA ARG A 107 -26.11 -51.71 -16.00
C ARG A 107 -26.67 -52.77 -15.07
N THR A 108 -27.72 -52.45 -14.33
CA THR A 108 -28.48 -53.44 -13.53
C THR A 108 -29.12 -54.43 -14.50
N ARG A 109 -28.54 -55.62 -14.63
CA ARG A 109 -29.12 -56.70 -15.43
C ARG A 109 -30.32 -57.23 -14.63
N LYS A 110 -31.54 -56.86 -15.04
CA LYS A 110 -32.76 -57.57 -14.61
C LYS A 110 -32.70 -58.97 -15.20
N GLY A 111 -32.50 -59.96 -14.35
CA GLY A 111 -32.66 -61.39 -14.60
C GLY A 111 -33.43 -61.98 -13.44
#